data_AF-A0A6N3EED9-F1
#
_entry.id   AF-A0A6N3EED9-F1
#
_cell.length_a   1.000
_cell.length_b   1.000
_cell.length_c   1.000
_cell.angle_alpha   90.00
_cell.angle_beta   90.00
_cell.angle_gamma   90.00
#
_symmetry.space_group_name_H-M   'P 1'
#
loop_
_entity.id
_entity.type
_entity.pdbx_description
1 polymer ?
#
loop_
_entity_poly.entity_id
_entity_poly.type
_entity_poly.pdbx_seq_one_letter_code
_entity_poly.pdbx_strand_id
1 'polypeptide(L)'
;MNEKKKYIDIDSVVGNLDEVTVKDLRKQAGMSRKDFCNSFEIPYRTLQSWELGEREMSDFSKRLLAYVIKTSELVENYKRDLEKQVEGEQDGEKKE
;
A
#
# COMPACT_ATOMS: atom_id res chain seq x y z
N MET A 1 -31.40 -15.65 14.09
CA MET A 1 -29.95 -15.46 14.29
C MET A 1 -29.36 -15.11 12.94
N ASN A 2 -29.03 -13.85 12.67
CA ASN A 2 -28.41 -13.46 11.41
C ASN A 2 -27.25 -12.53 11.78
N GLU A 3 -26.17 -13.14 12.25
CA GLU A 3 -24.89 -12.44 12.39
C GLU A 3 -24.46 -12.08 10.97
N LYS A 4 -24.59 -10.79 10.62
CA LYS A 4 -24.02 -10.27 9.37
C LYS A 4 -22.53 -10.61 9.40
N LYS A 5 -22.11 -11.57 8.58
CA LYS A 5 -20.69 -11.88 8.39
C LYS A 5 -19.97 -10.56 8.13
N LYS A 6 -19.06 -10.20 9.03
CA LYS A 6 -18.28 -8.97 8.95
C LYS A 6 -17.17 -9.21 7.93
N TYR A 7 -17.50 -9.07 6.65
CA TYR A 7 -16.53 -9.17 5.57
C TYR A 7 -15.60 -7.96 5.62
N ILE A 8 -14.31 -8.19 5.41
CA ILE A 8 -13.34 -7.12 5.19
C ILE A 8 -13.59 -6.62 3.77
N ASP A 9 -14.05 -5.38 3.66
CA ASP A 9 -14.24 -4.70 2.38
C ASP A 9 -12.91 -4.09 1.94
N ILE A 10 -12.18 -4.79 1.07
CA ILE A 10 -10.91 -4.32 0.52
C ILE A 10 -11.13 -3.03 -0.29
N ASP A 11 -12.25 -2.92 -0.99
CA ASP A 11 -12.55 -1.79 -1.86
C ASP A 11 -12.72 -0.50 -1.04
N SER A 12 -13.17 -0.60 0.22
CA SER A 12 -13.18 0.53 1.16
C SER A 12 -11.79 1.10 1.47
N VAL A 13 -10.75 0.27 1.38
CA VAL A 13 -9.36 0.67 1.66
C VAL A 13 -8.68 1.22 0.42
N VAL A 14 -8.91 0.62 -0.74
CA VAL A 14 -8.17 0.94 -1.98
C VAL A 14 -8.91 1.89 -2.92
N GLY A 15 -10.24 2.03 -2.78
CA GLY A 15 -11.07 2.84 -3.67
C GLY A 15 -11.23 2.26 -5.07
N ASN A 16 -11.61 3.10 -6.04
CA ASN A 16 -11.72 2.69 -7.44
C ASN A 16 -10.33 2.55 -8.08
N LEU A 17 -10.05 1.39 -8.68
CA LEU A 17 -8.79 1.06 -9.35
C LEU A 17 -8.87 1.01 -10.87
N ASP A 18 -10.01 1.29 -11.50
CA ASP A 18 -10.22 1.15 -12.95
C ASP A 18 -9.18 1.96 -13.74
N GLU A 19 -8.92 3.20 -13.32
CA GLU A 19 -7.98 4.12 -13.98
C GLU A 19 -6.54 4.05 -13.45
N VAL A 20 -6.28 3.26 -12.39
CA VAL A 20 -4.96 3.18 -11.75
C VAL A 20 -4.08 2.19 -12.49
N THR A 21 -2.85 2.51 -12.87
CA THR A 21 -1.95 1.51 -13.50
C THR A 21 -1.03 0.85 -12.48
N VAL A 22 -0.43 -0.28 -12.84
CA VAL A 22 0.63 -0.93 -12.00
C VAL A 22 1.82 0.02 -11.79
N LYS A 23 2.10 0.88 -12.77
CA LYS A 23 3.16 1.89 -12.68
C LYS A 23 2.84 2.95 -11.62
N ASP A 24 1.58 3.33 -11.48
CA ASP A 24 1.14 4.31 -10.49
C ASP A 24 1.21 3.72 -9.08
N LEU A 25 0.77 2.46 -8.91
CA LEU A 25 0.92 1.73 -7.65
C LEU A 25 2.38 1.64 -7.21
N ARG A 26 3.30 1.29 -8.11
CA ARG A 26 4.73 1.24 -7.78
C ARG A 26 5.30 2.60 -7.40
N LYS A 27 4.91 3.66 -8.12
CA LYS A 27 5.33 5.03 -7.81
C LYS A 27 4.81 5.49 -6.45
N GLN A 28 3.55 5.17 -6.13
CA GLN A 28 2.94 5.45 -4.84
C GLN A 28 3.70 4.75 -3.70
N ALA A 29 4.12 3.50 -3.92
CA ALA A 29 4.97 2.77 -2.98
C ALA A 29 6.39 3.35 -2.83
N GLY A 30 6.80 4.33 -3.67
CA GLY A 30 8.14 4.91 -3.64
C GLY A 30 9.26 3.94 -4.07
N MET A 31 8.91 2.84 -4.76
CA MET A 31 9.85 1.76 -5.06
C MET A 31 10.45 1.87 -6.46
N SER A 32 11.73 1.53 -6.58
CA SER A 32 12.33 1.23 -7.88
C SER A 32 11.70 -0.02 -8.50
N ARG A 33 11.84 -0.23 -9.82
CA ARG A 33 11.35 -1.48 -10.44
C ARG A 33 11.98 -2.72 -9.83
N LYS A 34 13.26 -2.66 -9.49
CA LYS A 34 13.99 -3.77 -8.88
C LYS A 34 13.41 -4.10 -7.50
N ASP A 35 13.23 -3.09 -6.66
CA ASP A 35 12.71 -3.29 -5.30
C ASP A 35 11.27 -3.80 -5.35
N PHE A 36 10.44 -3.22 -6.22
CA PHE A 36 9.06 -3.68 -6.40
C PHE A 36 8.98 -5.16 -6.84
N CYS A 37 9.80 -5.55 -7.82
CA CYS A 37 9.88 -6.95 -8.26
C CYS A 37 10.32 -7.90 -7.13
N ASN A 38 11.28 -7.48 -6.30
CA ASN A 38 11.76 -8.28 -5.18
C ASN A 38 10.71 -8.38 -4.06
N SER A 39 10.05 -7.28 -3.71
CA SER A 39 9.07 -7.22 -2.62
C SER A 39 7.81 -8.04 -2.91
N PHE A 40 7.37 -8.08 -4.17
CA PHE A 40 6.15 -8.77 -4.58
C PHE A 40 6.42 -10.07 -5.36
N GLU A 41 7.68 -10.49 -5.46
CA GLU A 41 8.12 -11.67 -6.20
C GLU A 41 7.63 -11.69 -7.67
N ILE A 42 7.60 -10.52 -8.29
CA ILE A 42 7.15 -10.34 -9.68
C ILE A 42 8.38 -10.40 -10.61
N PRO A 43 8.40 -11.28 -11.62
CA PRO A 43 9.46 -11.26 -12.63
C PRO A 43 9.54 -9.89 -13.33
N TYR A 44 10.75 -9.37 -13.52
CA TYR A 44 10.95 -8.03 -14.09
C TYR A 44 10.28 -7.82 -15.46
N ARG A 45 10.29 -8.86 -16.30
CA ARG A 45 9.62 -8.84 -17.61
C ARG A 45 8.09 -8.74 -17.48
N THR A 46 7.52 -9.36 -16.46
CA THR A 46 6.09 -9.26 -16.17
C THR A 46 5.71 -7.84 -15.76
N LEU A 47 6.47 -7.24 -14.84
CA LEU A 47 6.28 -5.83 -14.47
C LEU A 47 6.39 -4.92 -15.70
N GLN A 48 7.39 -5.16 -16.55
CA GLN A 48 7.58 -4.37 -17.76
C GLN A 48 6.39 -4.46 -18.72
N SER A 49 5.89 -5.66 -19.02
CA SER A 49 4.73 -5.83 -19.90
C SER A 49 3.47 -5.17 -19.33
N TRP A 50 3.28 -5.20 -18.00
CA TRP A 50 2.19 -4.48 -17.34
C TRP A 50 2.34 -2.95 -17.44
N GLU A 51 3.54 -2.41 -17.19
CA GLU A 51 3.78 -0.96 -17.26
C GLU A 51 3.73 -0.40 -18.69
N LEU A 52 3.98 -1.24 -19.70
CA LEU A 52 3.87 -0.88 -21.12
C LEU A 52 2.47 -1.10 -21.69
N GLY A 53 1.57 -1.75 -20.94
CA GLY A 53 0.22 -2.10 -21.41
C GLY A 53 0.18 -3.26 -22.43
N GLU A 54 1.28 -4.02 -22.57
CA GLU A 54 1.31 -5.23 -23.41
C GLU A 54 0.45 -6.36 -22.84
N ARG A 55 0.31 -6.37 -21.51
CA ARG A 55 -0.55 -7.28 -20.76
C ARG A 55 -1.26 -6.50 -19.66
N GLU A 56 -2.47 -6.91 -19.36
CA GLU A 56 -3.17 -6.41 -18.18
C GLU A 56 -2.97 -7.37 -17.00
N MET A 57 -2.82 -6.78 -15.82
CA MET A 57 -2.85 -7.50 -14.57
C MET A 57 -4.29 -7.85 -14.22
N SER A 58 -4.54 -9.01 -13.61
CA SER A 58 -5.88 -9.34 -13.13
C SER A 58 -6.38 -8.35 -12.08
N ASP A 59 -7.67 -8.03 -12.10
CA ASP A 59 -8.28 -7.09 -11.14
C ASP A 59 -8.04 -7.50 -9.69
N PHE A 60 -8.09 -8.80 -9.40
CA PHE A 60 -7.83 -9.30 -8.06
C PHE A 60 -6.39 -9.05 -7.62
N SER A 61 -5.42 -9.37 -8.47
CA SER A 61 -4.01 -9.10 -8.18
C SER A 61 -3.75 -7.60 -7.99
N LYS A 62 -4.40 -6.76 -8.81
CA LYS A 62 -4.31 -5.30 -8.72
C LYS A 62 -4.88 -4.76 -7.41
N ARG A 63 -6.07 -5.24 -7.01
CA ARG A 63 -6.68 -4.93 -5.71
C ARG A 63 -5.78 -5.36 -4.54
N LEU A 64 -5.22 -6.56 -4.61
CA LEU A 64 -4.34 -7.08 -3.56
C LEU A 64 -3.06 -6.25 -3.43
N LEU A 65 -2.42 -5.90 -4.55
CA LEU A 65 -1.24 -5.04 -4.56
C LEU A 65 -1.54 -3.66 -3.98
N ALA A 66 -2.63 -3.03 -4.42
CA ALA A 66 -3.07 -1.74 -3.89
C ALA A 66 -3.34 -1.81 -2.38
N TYR A 67 -3.97 -2.88 -1.90
CA TYR A 67 -4.24 -3.09 -0.48
C TYR A 67 -2.95 -3.19 0.34
N VAL A 68 -1.98 -3.99 -0.10
CA VAL A 68 -0.71 -4.16 0.61
C VAL A 68 0.06 -2.83 0.66
N ILE A 69 0.09 -2.08 -0.45
CA ILE A 69 0.77 -0.78 -0.50
C ILE A 69 0.09 0.22 0.45
N LYS A 70 -1.24 0.31 0.41
CA LYS A 70 -2.00 1.26 1.22
C LYS A 70 -1.91 0.95 2.71
N THR A 71 -2.01 -0.32 3.08
CA THR A 71 -1.88 -0.74 4.49
C THR A 71 -0.47 -0.51 5.02
N SER A 72 0.56 -0.73 4.21
CA SER A 72 1.95 -0.40 4.59
C SER A 72 2.11 1.10 4.85
N GLU A 73 1.57 1.96 3.98
CA GLU A 73 1.56 3.41 4.16
C GLU A 73 0.87 3.82 5.48
N LEU A 74 -0.30 3.24 5.76
CA LEU A 74 -1.07 3.53 6.98
C LEU A 74 -0.30 3.14 8.25
N VAL A 75 0.35 1.97 8.24
CA VAL A 75 1.15 1.49 9.38
C VAL A 75 2.33 2.43 9.63
N GLU A 76 3.04 2.84 8.59
CA GLU A 76 4.18 3.76 8.73
C GLU A 76 3.74 5.16 9.18
N ASN A 77 2.60 5.65 8.71
CA ASN A 77 2.04 6.91 9.20
C ASN A 77 1.67 6.83 10.68
N TYR A 78 1.03 5.74 11.12
CA TYR A 78 0.66 5.53 12.52
C TYR A 78 1.89 5.48 13.44
N LYS A 79 2.95 4.76 13.03
CA LYS A 79 4.23 4.74 13.77
C LYS A 79 4.82 6.13 13.92
N ARG A 80 4.88 6.89 12.82
CA ARG A 80 5.39 8.27 12.82
C ARG A 80 4.61 9.19 13.74
N ASP A 81 3.30 9.04 13.80
CA ASP A 81 2.45 9.85 14.67
C ASP A 81 2.60 9.48 16.15
N LEU A 82 2.82 8.19 16.46
CA LEU A 82 3.19 7.74 17.81
C LEU A 82 4.54 8.31 18.25
N GLU A 83 5.57 8.27 17.38
CA GLU A 83 6.90 8.80 17.68
C GLU A 83 6.84 10.29 18.02
N LYS A 84 6.08 11.09 17.27
CA LYS A 84 5.88 12.51 17.56
C LYS A 84 5.21 12.78 18.90
N GLN A 85 4.27 11.93 19.31
CA GLN A 85 3.61 12.06 20.62
C GLN A 85 4.60 11.80 21.75
N VAL A 86 5.43 10.76 21.61
CA VAL A 86 6.48 10.42 22.59
C VAL A 86 7.55 11.52 22.68
N GLU A 87 7.98 12.09 21.56
CA GLU A 87 8.96 13.20 21.56
C GLU A 87 8.39 14.48 22.19
N GLY A 88 7.12 14.80 21.93
CA GLY A 88 6.43 15.96 22.51
C GLY A 88 6.24 15.87 24.03
N GLU A 89 6.10 14.68 24.60
CA GLU A 89 6.01 14.45 26.05
C GLU A 89 7.39 14.57 26.73
N GLN A 90 8.48 14.10 26.10
CA GLN A 90 9.84 14.16 26.65
C GLN A 90 10.42 15.58 26.71
N ASP A 91 10.04 16.46 25.78
CA ASP A 91 10.42 17.89 25.83
C ASP A 91 9.62 18.69 26.86
N GLY A 92 8.49 18.15 27.34
CA GLY A 92 7.68 18.71 28.43
C GLY A 92 8.26 18.41 29.82
N GLU A 93 8.79 17.20 30.04
CA GLU A 93 9.37 16.78 31.33
C GLU A 93 10.75 17.41 31.64
N LYS A 94 11.48 17.92 30.64
CA LYS A 94 12.79 18.57 30.86
C LYS A 94 12.70 20.04 31.30
N LYS A 95 11.50 20.58 31.54
CA LYS A 95 11.28 21.98 31.93
C LYS A 95 10.82 22.18 33.38
N GLU A 96 10.82 21.14 34.21
CA GLU A 96 10.62 21.26 35.66
C GLU A 96 11.93 21.09 36.45
#